data_AF-A0A8C6MNL4-F1
#
_entry.id   AF-A0A8C6MNL4-F1
#
_cell.length_a   1.000
_cell.length_b   1.000
_cell.length_c   1.000
_cell.angle_alpha   90.00
_cell.angle_beta   90.00
_cell.angle_gamma   90.00
#
_symmetry.space_group_name_H-M   'P 1'
#
loop_
_entity.id
_entity.type
_entity.pdbx_description
1 polymer ?
#
loop_
_entity_poly.entity_id
_entity_poly.type
_entity_poly.pdbx_seq_one_letter_code
_entity_poly.pdbx_strand_id
1 'polypeptide(L)'
;MDSLFSQCHTFVPPKHYYEACLFDSCYVPGSNMECASVQAYATLCAKEGVCIDWRNHTQGVCSVKCPSHKQYQACGPEEEPTCQPSSSQNSTLLVEGCFCPEGTTKFAPGYDVCVKTCGCVGPDNVPREFGEHFEFDCKDCVCREGGSGIVCQPKKCSGGNQTTCEEDGTYLVVETNPDDKCCNITSCKCDTKRCKAERPTCLLGFEVKTEIVPGKCCPVYSCVPKGVCVHQNAEYQPGSPVYSNKCQDCVCTNILDNSTQLNVISCTHVPCNISCSSGFELVDVPGECCKKCQQTHCIIEGPKQQYIILKPGEIHKNPSNKCTFFSCMKINNQLISSVSNITCPDFNPSDCVSGSITYMPNGCCKTCIPQNQTRVPCSAVSVMKEISYNGCTKNISMNYCFGSCGTFAMYSAQVQGLDHRCSCCKEEKTSVRSVTLECPDGSEMSHTYTHIESCLCQDTVCGLPQAQQVRTRRSSPRFLGRK
;
A
#
# COMPACT_ATOMS: atom_id res chain seq x y z
N MET A 1 -85.09 -75.53 5.08
CA MET A 1 -84.92 -75.32 6.53
C MET A 1 -83.58 -75.93 6.89
N ASP A 2 -82.61 -75.08 7.20
CA ASP A 2 -81.23 -75.46 7.47
C ASP A 2 -81.12 -76.32 8.74
N SER A 3 -80.22 -77.31 8.75
CA SER A 3 -80.04 -78.24 9.88
C SER A 3 -79.33 -77.60 11.06
N LEU A 4 -78.60 -76.52 10.84
CA LEU A 4 -77.72 -75.87 11.82
C LEU A 4 -78.46 -75.31 13.04
N PHE A 5 -79.59 -74.63 12.84
CA PHE A 5 -80.41 -74.03 13.90
C PHE A 5 -81.50 -74.96 14.44
N SER A 6 -81.53 -76.22 14.02
CA SER A 6 -82.60 -77.18 14.36
C SER A 6 -82.85 -77.32 15.86
N GLN A 7 -81.80 -77.30 16.68
CA GLN A 7 -81.90 -77.37 18.15
C GLN A 7 -82.52 -76.11 18.78
N CYS A 8 -82.44 -74.97 18.11
CA CYS A 8 -83.02 -73.71 18.58
C CYS A 8 -84.49 -73.56 18.17
N HIS A 9 -84.94 -74.21 17.08
CA HIS A 9 -86.29 -74.03 16.54
C HIS A 9 -87.42 -74.36 17.54
N THR A 10 -87.15 -75.20 18.54
CA THR A 10 -88.09 -75.52 19.62
C THR A 10 -88.27 -74.39 20.63
N PHE A 11 -87.27 -73.52 20.79
CA PHE A 11 -87.27 -72.40 21.72
C PHE A 11 -87.64 -71.09 21.01
N VAL A 12 -87.05 -70.86 19.84
CA VAL A 12 -87.26 -69.65 19.03
C VAL A 12 -87.78 -70.07 17.65
N PRO A 13 -89.07 -69.84 17.32
CA PRO A 13 -89.60 -70.20 16.00
C PRO A 13 -88.97 -69.35 14.88
N PRO A 14 -88.40 -69.96 13.80
CA PRO A 14 -87.61 -69.22 12.80
C PRO A 14 -88.44 -68.35 11.86
N LYS A 15 -89.76 -68.59 11.75
CA LYS A 15 -90.61 -68.03 10.69
C LYS A 15 -90.54 -66.50 10.59
N HIS A 16 -90.76 -65.80 11.71
CA HIS A 16 -90.79 -64.33 11.73
C HIS A 16 -89.41 -63.71 11.45
N TYR A 17 -88.33 -64.34 11.94
CA TYR A 17 -86.96 -63.89 11.72
C TYR A 17 -86.50 -64.15 10.28
N TYR A 18 -86.95 -65.26 9.68
CA TYR A 18 -86.70 -65.57 8.28
C TYR A 18 -87.44 -64.58 7.35
N GLU A 19 -88.70 -64.29 7.64
CA GLU A 19 -89.48 -63.28 6.89
C GLU A 19 -88.84 -61.89 6.99
N ALA A 20 -88.37 -61.49 8.18
CA ALA A 20 -87.63 -60.24 8.38
C ALA A 20 -86.31 -60.22 7.59
N CYS A 21 -85.54 -61.31 7.64
CA CYS A 21 -84.31 -61.46 6.88
C CYS A 21 -84.55 -61.31 5.37
N LEU A 22 -85.59 -61.96 4.82
CA LEU A 22 -85.97 -61.81 3.41
C LEU A 22 -86.30 -60.36 3.05
N PHE A 23 -87.04 -59.66 3.92
CA PHE A 23 -87.36 -58.25 3.72
C PHE A 23 -86.10 -57.38 3.70
N ASP A 24 -85.23 -57.53 4.69
CA ASP A 24 -84.00 -56.73 4.83
C ASP A 24 -83.01 -56.98 3.68
N SER A 25 -82.90 -58.24 3.22
CA SER A 25 -82.04 -58.64 2.09
C SER A 25 -82.49 -58.03 0.76
N CYS A 26 -83.81 -57.94 0.53
CA CYS A 26 -84.37 -57.44 -0.73
C CYS A 26 -84.36 -55.91 -0.83
N TYR A 27 -84.50 -55.21 0.30
CA TYR A 27 -84.58 -53.74 0.32
C TYR A 27 -83.22 -53.04 0.34
N VAL A 28 -82.16 -53.70 0.84
CA VAL A 28 -80.82 -53.08 0.95
C VAL A 28 -79.72 -54.06 0.47
N PRO A 29 -79.66 -54.36 -0.84
CA PRO A 29 -78.69 -55.31 -1.37
C PRO A 29 -77.24 -54.83 -1.13
N GLY A 30 -76.37 -55.73 -0.68
CA GLY A 30 -74.94 -55.46 -0.46
C GLY A 30 -74.58 -54.81 0.89
N SER A 31 -75.53 -54.74 1.83
CA SER A 31 -75.32 -54.15 3.17
C SER A 31 -75.01 -55.16 4.28
N ASN A 32 -74.90 -56.46 3.97
CA ASN A 32 -74.72 -57.56 4.93
C ASN A 32 -75.83 -57.63 6.01
N MET A 33 -77.03 -57.11 5.73
CA MET A 33 -78.17 -57.16 6.65
C MET A 33 -78.68 -58.60 6.88
N GLU A 34 -78.40 -59.50 5.94
CA GLU A 34 -78.55 -60.94 6.07
C GLU A 34 -77.80 -61.45 7.32
N CYS A 35 -76.54 -61.02 7.46
CA CYS A 35 -75.68 -61.41 8.56
C CYS A 35 -76.17 -60.84 9.89
N ALA A 36 -76.69 -59.60 9.90
CA ALA A 36 -77.27 -58.99 11.10
C ALA A 36 -78.55 -59.71 11.54
N SER A 37 -79.39 -60.13 10.58
CA SER A 37 -80.61 -60.89 10.85
C SER A 37 -80.31 -62.28 11.43
N VAL A 38 -79.33 -62.98 10.86
CA VAL A 38 -78.88 -64.28 11.38
C VAL A 38 -78.19 -64.12 12.74
N GLN A 39 -77.38 -63.08 12.94
CA GLN A 39 -76.77 -62.76 14.24
C GLN A 39 -77.82 -62.52 15.33
N ALA A 40 -78.88 -61.76 15.03
CA ALA A 40 -79.96 -61.50 15.98
C ALA A 40 -80.67 -62.80 16.38
N TYR A 41 -80.95 -63.67 15.40
CA TYR A 41 -81.55 -64.97 15.67
C TYR A 41 -80.61 -65.89 16.48
N ALA A 42 -79.32 -65.96 16.13
CA ALA A 42 -78.32 -66.71 16.87
C ALA A 42 -78.15 -66.20 18.32
N THR A 43 -78.25 -64.88 18.53
CA THR A 43 -78.20 -64.27 19.86
C THR A 43 -79.40 -64.71 20.73
N LEU A 44 -80.60 -64.82 20.14
CA LEU A 44 -81.77 -65.33 20.84
C LEU A 44 -81.62 -66.81 21.19
N CYS A 45 -81.09 -67.62 20.26
CA CYS A 45 -80.76 -69.01 20.53
C CYS A 45 -79.74 -69.15 21.67
N ALA A 46 -78.70 -68.33 21.68
CA ALA A 46 -77.67 -68.33 22.72
C ALA A 46 -78.23 -67.97 24.11
N LYS A 47 -79.21 -67.06 24.18
CA LYS A 47 -79.93 -66.74 25.43
C LYS A 47 -80.72 -67.92 26.00
N GLU A 48 -81.22 -68.80 25.15
CA GLU A 48 -81.89 -70.04 25.54
C GLU A 48 -80.90 -71.20 25.80
N GLY A 49 -79.59 -70.90 25.86
CA GLY A 49 -78.53 -71.87 26.11
C GLY A 49 -78.06 -72.65 24.87
N VAL A 50 -78.60 -72.35 23.69
CA VAL A 50 -78.23 -72.99 22.42
C VAL A 50 -77.33 -72.06 21.62
N CYS A 51 -76.05 -72.03 21.97
CA CYS A 51 -75.05 -71.22 21.27
C CYS A 51 -74.44 -71.98 20.07
N ILE A 52 -74.41 -71.34 18.90
CA ILE A 52 -74.04 -71.96 17.62
C ILE A 52 -73.02 -71.08 16.91
N ASP A 53 -71.91 -71.68 16.44
CA ASP A 53 -70.90 -71.01 15.61
C ASP A 53 -71.35 -70.86 14.15
N TRP A 54 -72.43 -70.10 13.96
CA TRP A 54 -73.10 -69.97 12.67
C TRP A 54 -72.23 -69.28 11.61
N ARG A 55 -71.32 -68.38 12.01
CA ARG A 55 -70.47 -67.62 11.07
C ARG A 55 -69.49 -68.51 10.33
N ASN A 56 -68.96 -69.55 10.97
CA ASN A 56 -68.06 -70.53 10.34
C ASN A 56 -68.74 -71.28 9.17
N HIS A 57 -70.07 -71.44 9.23
CA HIS A 57 -70.86 -72.05 8.16
C HIS A 57 -71.16 -71.12 6.98
N THR A 58 -70.82 -69.83 7.07
CA THR A 58 -71.08 -68.84 6.01
C THR A 58 -69.96 -68.71 4.97
N GLN A 59 -68.94 -69.58 5.02
CA GLN A 59 -67.78 -69.54 4.10
C GLN A 59 -67.10 -68.15 4.03
N GLY A 60 -67.12 -67.42 5.14
CA GLY A 60 -66.50 -66.11 5.27
C GLY A 60 -67.37 -64.91 4.88
N VAL A 61 -68.59 -65.11 4.36
CA VAL A 61 -69.52 -64.03 3.98
C VAL A 61 -69.86 -63.13 5.16
N CYS A 62 -70.10 -63.71 6.33
CA CYS A 62 -70.44 -62.98 7.56
C CYS A 62 -69.27 -62.87 8.55
N SER A 63 -68.02 -62.77 8.09
CA SER A 63 -66.85 -62.71 8.97
C SER A 63 -66.82 -61.46 9.86
N VAL A 64 -66.47 -61.61 11.13
CA VAL A 64 -66.25 -60.49 12.08
C VAL A 64 -64.75 -60.27 12.24
N LYS A 65 -64.34 -59.00 12.25
CA LYS A 65 -62.96 -58.60 12.56
C LYS A 65 -62.87 -58.15 14.02
N CYS A 66 -62.12 -58.90 14.83
CA CYS A 66 -61.77 -58.49 16.18
C CYS A 66 -60.52 -57.57 16.18
N PRO A 67 -60.34 -56.75 17.23
CA PRO A 67 -59.06 -56.09 17.49
C PRO A 67 -57.90 -57.09 17.46
N SER A 68 -56.72 -56.65 17.04
CA SER A 68 -55.57 -57.54 16.77
C SER A 68 -55.12 -58.39 17.97
N HIS A 69 -55.41 -57.94 19.19
CA HIS A 69 -55.09 -58.62 20.46
C HIS A 69 -56.23 -59.50 20.99
N LYS A 70 -57.33 -59.64 20.25
CA LYS A 70 -58.49 -60.45 20.60
C LYS A 70 -58.85 -61.43 19.50
N GLN A 71 -59.48 -62.53 19.89
CA GLN A 71 -59.95 -63.57 18.99
C GLN A 71 -61.48 -63.63 19.02
N TYR A 72 -62.07 -63.79 17.84
CA TYR A 72 -63.50 -64.03 17.73
C TYR A 72 -63.85 -65.38 18.35
N GLN A 73 -64.87 -65.40 19.20
CA GLN A 73 -65.49 -66.63 19.68
C GLN A 73 -67.01 -66.51 19.52
N ALA A 74 -67.63 -67.51 18.91
CA ALA A 74 -69.08 -67.55 18.74
C ALA A 74 -69.82 -67.75 20.08
N CYS A 75 -69.17 -68.43 21.02
CA CYS A 75 -69.72 -68.83 22.30
C CYS A 75 -68.71 -68.56 23.42
N GLY A 76 -68.55 -67.28 23.80
CA GLY A 76 -67.72 -66.90 24.94
C GLY A 76 -68.57 -66.56 26.17
N PRO A 77 -67.98 -66.48 27.37
CA PRO A 77 -68.69 -66.11 28.59
C PRO A 77 -69.14 -64.64 28.54
N GLU A 78 -70.33 -64.32 29.07
CA GLU A 78 -70.80 -62.92 29.17
C GLU A 78 -69.86 -62.04 30.02
N GLU A 79 -69.31 -62.60 31.10
CA GLU A 79 -68.27 -61.97 31.92
C GLU A 79 -66.93 -62.66 31.72
N GLU A 80 -65.94 -61.93 31.18
CA GLU A 80 -64.58 -62.44 31.02
C GLU A 80 -63.85 -62.54 32.36
N PRO A 81 -63.13 -63.64 32.62
CA PRO A 81 -62.25 -63.72 33.78
C PRO A 81 -61.18 -62.63 33.69
N THR A 82 -60.87 -62.00 34.83
CA THR A 82 -59.83 -60.98 34.92
C THR A 82 -58.72 -61.37 35.89
N CYS A 83 -57.58 -60.67 35.86
CA CYS A 83 -56.52 -60.85 36.86
C CYS A 83 -56.93 -60.46 38.28
N GLN A 84 -58.05 -59.75 38.44
CA GLN A 84 -58.62 -59.46 39.75
C GLN A 84 -59.64 -60.54 40.12
N PRO A 85 -59.62 -61.08 41.34
CA PRO A 85 -60.63 -62.02 41.79
C PRO A 85 -61.98 -61.30 41.84
N SER A 86 -62.84 -61.55 40.87
CA SER A 86 -64.22 -61.06 40.84
C SER A 86 -65.11 -61.97 41.69
N SER A 87 -66.04 -61.36 42.44
CA SER A 87 -67.06 -62.05 43.23
C SER A 87 -68.31 -62.41 42.42
N SER A 88 -68.21 -62.48 41.09
CA SER A 88 -69.39 -62.60 40.24
C SER A 88 -69.85 -64.05 40.09
N GLN A 89 -71.16 -64.19 40.11
CA GLN A 89 -71.89 -65.44 40.04
C GLN A 89 -71.57 -66.13 38.71
N ASN A 90 -71.48 -67.47 38.72
CA ASN A 90 -71.30 -68.28 37.52
C ASN A 90 -72.52 -68.13 36.58
N SER A 91 -72.57 -67.04 35.81
CA SER A 91 -73.50 -66.91 34.70
C SER A 91 -73.07 -67.90 33.63
N THR A 92 -73.93 -68.87 33.34
CA THR A 92 -73.74 -69.85 32.26
C THR A 92 -74.15 -69.30 30.89
N LEU A 93 -74.40 -67.99 30.80
CA LEU A 93 -74.82 -67.32 29.57
C LEU A 93 -73.61 -67.18 28.64
N LEU A 94 -73.81 -67.60 27.39
CA LEU A 94 -72.81 -67.52 26.33
C LEU A 94 -73.21 -66.43 25.34
N VAL A 95 -72.24 -65.62 24.94
CA VAL A 95 -72.43 -64.53 24.00
C VAL A 95 -71.37 -64.57 22.89
N GLU A 96 -71.77 -64.14 21.70
CA GLU A 96 -70.89 -63.96 20.55
C GLU A 96 -70.06 -62.67 20.73
N GLY A 97 -68.74 -62.75 20.55
CA GLY A 97 -67.89 -61.58 20.77
C GLY A 97 -66.41 -61.77 20.49
N CYS A 98 -65.62 -60.75 20.86
CA CYS A 98 -64.17 -60.75 20.78
C CYS A 98 -63.58 -60.88 22.19
N PHE A 99 -62.84 -61.96 22.39
CA PHE A 99 -62.31 -62.37 23.69
C PHE A 99 -60.79 -62.46 23.67
N CYS A 100 -60.16 -62.52 24.84
CA CYS A 100 -58.74 -62.83 24.92
C CYS A 100 -58.44 -64.23 24.34
N PRO A 101 -57.38 -64.38 23.51
CA PRO A 101 -57.02 -65.67 22.94
C PRO A 101 -56.61 -66.67 24.04
N GLU A 102 -56.67 -67.96 23.72
CA GLU A 102 -56.31 -69.02 24.66
C GLU A 102 -54.92 -68.81 25.30
N GLY A 103 -54.84 -68.99 26.61
CA GLY A 103 -53.62 -68.76 27.39
C GLY A 103 -53.38 -67.31 27.80
N THR A 104 -54.32 -66.39 27.51
CA THR A 104 -54.31 -65.01 28.02
C THR A 104 -55.60 -64.71 28.77
N THR A 105 -55.57 -63.70 29.64
CA THR A 105 -56.70 -63.26 30.46
C THR A 105 -56.79 -61.75 30.45
N LYS A 106 -57.99 -61.21 30.61
CA LYS A 106 -58.20 -59.76 30.65
C LYS A 106 -57.57 -59.18 31.92
N PHE A 107 -56.92 -58.02 31.81
CA PHE A 107 -56.24 -57.44 32.97
C PHE A 107 -57.22 -57.05 34.10
N ALA A 108 -58.22 -56.22 33.81
CA ALA A 108 -59.24 -55.80 34.78
C ALA A 108 -60.52 -55.36 34.07
N PRO A 109 -61.67 -55.24 34.77
CA PRO A 109 -62.89 -54.69 34.18
C PRO A 109 -62.64 -53.28 33.62
N GLY A 110 -63.09 -53.02 32.38
CA GLY A 110 -62.86 -51.75 31.68
C GLY A 110 -61.51 -51.59 30.98
N TYR A 111 -60.56 -52.51 31.17
CA TYR A 111 -59.29 -52.52 30.44
C TYR A 111 -59.39 -53.47 29.24
N ASP A 112 -58.95 -53.01 28.06
CA ASP A 112 -58.95 -53.79 26.81
C ASP A 112 -57.57 -54.39 26.51
N VAL A 113 -56.93 -55.00 27.52
CA VAL A 113 -55.59 -55.60 27.41
C VAL A 113 -55.63 -57.05 27.89
N CYS A 114 -55.14 -57.96 27.05
CA CYS A 114 -55.00 -59.39 27.34
C CYS A 114 -53.57 -59.69 27.78
N VAL A 115 -53.41 -60.30 28.95
CA VAL A 115 -52.12 -60.60 29.58
C VAL A 115 -51.95 -62.10 29.82
N LYS A 116 -50.72 -62.61 29.69
CA LYS A 116 -50.39 -64.02 30.00
C LYS A 116 -50.15 -64.23 31.50
N THR A 117 -49.50 -63.26 32.13
CA THR A 117 -49.18 -63.22 33.56
C THR A 117 -49.74 -61.93 34.15
N CYS A 118 -50.33 -62.02 35.34
CA CYS A 118 -50.88 -60.86 36.03
C CYS A 118 -49.76 -60.07 36.69
N GLY A 119 -49.72 -58.76 36.45
CA GLY A 119 -48.64 -57.87 36.88
C GLY A 119 -49.11 -56.41 36.95
N CYS A 120 -48.32 -55.48 36.42
CA CYS A 120 -48.72 -54.07 36.28
C CYS A 120 -48.93 -53.70 34.81
N VAL A 121 -49.67 -52.63 34.55
CA VAL A 121 -49.72 -52.00 33.22
C VAL A 121 -48.92 -50.71 33.27
N GLY A 122 -47.87 -50.66 32.45
CA GLY A 122 -47.01 -49.50 32.23
C GLY A 122 -47.75 -48.23 31.86
N PRO A 123 -47.19 -47.03 32.09
CA PRO A 123 -47.71 -45.78 31.52
C PRO A 123 -47.75 -45.80 29.98
N ASP A 124 -46.95 -46.67 29.36
CA ASP A 124 -46.92 -47.02 27.94
C ASP A 124 -48.01 -48.04 27.53
N ASN A 125 -48.91 -48.43 28.45
CA ASN A 125 -49.89 -49.51 28.31
C ASN A 125 -49.27 -50.90 28.07
N VAL A 126 -47.98 -51.09 28.36
CA VAL A 126 -47.31 -52.39 28.22
C VAL A 126 -47.46 -53.20 29.51
N PRO A 127 -47.94 -54.46 29.44
CA PRO A 127 -47.97 -55.35 30.60
C PRO A 127 -46.54 -55.66 31.08
N ARG A 128 -46.32 -55.53 32.39
CA ARG A 128 -45.03 -55.74 33.06
C ARG A 128 -45.17 -56.79 34.16
N GLU A 129 -44.13 -57.58 34.35
CA GLU A 129 -44.08 -58.57 35.42
C GLU A 129 -43.78 -57.90 36.77
N PHE A 130 -44.23 -58.51 37.86
CA PHE A 130 -43.89 -58.04 39.18
C PHE A 130 -42.38 -58.11 39.44
N GLY A 131 -41.81 -57.02 39.93
CA GLY A 131 -40.36 -56.86 40.10
C GLY A 131 -39.62 -56.40 38.85
N GLU A 132 -40.30 -56.25 37.69
CA GLU A 132 -39.66 -55.75 36.47
C GLU A 132 -39.23 -54.28 36.62
N HIS A 133 -37.96 -54.02 36.31
CA HIS A 133 -37.38 -52.68 36.23
C HIS A 133 -37.33 -52.23 34.77
N PHE A 134 -37.82 -51.03 34.48
CA PHE A 134 -37.83 -50.48 33.14
C PHE A 134 -37.66 -48.96 33.16
N GLU A 135 -37.15 -48.40 32.07
CA GLU A 135 -37.02 -46.95 31.92
C GLU A 135 -38.20 -46.41 31.11
N PHE A 136 -38.85 -45.36 31.62
CA PHE A 136 -39.90 -44.65 30.90
C PHE A 136 -39.80 -43.15 31.20
N ASP A 137 -39.76 -42.33 30.15
CA ASP A 137 -39.71 -40.86 30.26
C ASP A 137 -38.62 -40.36 31.24
N CYS A 138 -37.39 -40.86 31.04
CA CYS A 138 -36.22 -40.52 31.86
C CYS A 138 -36.36 -40.83 33.36
N LYS A 139 -37.20 -41.82 33.69
CA LYS A 139 -37.39 -42.33 35.04
C LYS A 139 -37.15 -43.83 35.06
N ASP A 140 -36.47 -44.28 36.10
CA ASP A 140 -36.33 -45.67 36.44
C ASP A 140 -37.60 -46.12 37.19
N CYS A 141 -38.38 -46.98 36.55
CA CYS A 141 -39.66 -47.48 37.04
C CYS A 141 -39.56 -48.95 37.48
N VAL A 142 -40.37 -49.34 38.45
CA VAL A 142 -40.51 -50.73 38.90
C VAL A 142 -41.99 -51.09 39.09
N CYS A 143 -42.39 -52.25 38.58
CA CYS A 143 -43.70 -52.84 38.86
C CYS A 143 -43.67 -53.55 40.22
N ARG A 144 -44.49 -53.14 41.19
CA ARG A 144 -44.52 -53.73 42.54
C ARG A 144 -45.74 -54.61 42.76
N GLU A 145 -45.55 -55.70 43.50
CA GLU A 145 -46.65 -56.56 43.97
C GLU A 145 -47.58 -55.83 44.96
N GLY A 146 -48.85 -56.25 45.03
CA GLY A 146 -49.77 -55.82 46.09
C GLY A 146 -50.52 -54.51 45.83
N GLY A 147 -50.78 -54.15 44.55
CA GLY A 147 -51.69 -53.06 44.20
C GLY A 147 -51.09 -51.65 44.27
N SER A 148 -49.78 -51.53 44.49
CA SER A 148 -49.07 -50.24 44.47
C SER A 148 -48.82 -49.70 43.07
N GLY A 149 -49.15 -50.48 42.02
CA GLY A 149 -48.93 -50.12 40.64
C GLY A 149 -47.44 -49.96 40.31
N ILE A 150 -47.13 -48.91 39.55
CA ILE A 150 -45.78 -48.62 39.05
C ILE A 150 -45.20 -47.45 39.82
N VAL A 151 -43.99 -47.63 40.33
CA VAL A 151 -43.24 -46.60 41.06
C VAL A 151 -42.06 -46.17 40.21
N CYS A 152 -41.98 -44.89 39.87
CA CYS A 152 -40.91 -44.32 39.05
C CYS A 152 -40.08 -43.31 39.84
N GLN A 153 -38.76 -43.34 39.67
CA GLN A 153 -37.83 -42.35 40.21
C GLN A 153 -37.03 -41.69 39.09
N PRO A 154 -36.69 -40.38 39.17
CA PRO A 154 -35.85 -39.73 38.18
C PRO A 154 -34.52 -40.48 38.00
N LYS A 155 -34.18 -40.77 36.74
CA LYS A 155 -32.95 -41.48 36.38
C LYS A 155 -31.73 -40.69 36.84
N LYS A 156 -30.79 -41.37 37.49
CA LYS A 156 -29.53 -40.75 37.94
C LYS A 156 -28.49 -40.80 36.82
N CYS A 157 -28.23 -39.65 36.21
CA CYS A 157 -27.18 -39.52 35.20
C CYS A 157 -25.79 -39.69 35.83
N SER A 158 -25.03 -40.65 35.33
CA SER A 158 -23.63 -40.86 35.72
C SER A 158 -22.72 -40.11 34.74
N GLY A 159 -22.49 -38.82 34.99
CA GLY A 159 -21.62 -37.99 34.17
C GLY A 159 -20.77 -37.08 35.04
N GLY A 160 -19.45 -37.18 34.92
CA GLY A 160 -18.52 -36.24 35.53
C GLY A 160 -18.75 -34.87 34.90
N ASN A 161 -19.37 -33.96 35.65
CA ASN A 161 -19.53 -32.58 35.22
C ASN A 161 -18.14 -31.96 35.16
N GLN A 162 -17.60 -31.83 33.94
CA GLN A 162 -16.44 -30.99 33.73
C GLN A 162 -16.86 -29.56 34.07
N THR A 163 -16.41 -29.06 35.22
CA THR A 163 -16.84 -27.76 35.75
C THR A 163 -16.10 -26.59 35.12
N THR A 164 -14.98 -26.85 34.45
CA THR A 164 -14.10 -25.83 33.86
C THR A 164 -13.37 -26.39 32.64
N CYS A 165 -13.19 -25.53 31.61
CA CYS A 165 -12.26 -25.78 30.53
C CYS A 165 -10.96 -25.04 30.83
N GLU A 166 -9.83 -25.75 30.87
CA GLU A 166 -8.51 -25.17 31.20
C GLU A 166 -7.86 -24.45 30.00
N GLU A 167 -8.32 -24.77 28.79
CA GLU A 167 -7.71 -24.27 27.55
C GLU A 167 -8.25 -22.88 27.16
N ASP A 168 -7.35 -21.97 26.78
CA ASP A 168 -7.74 -20.61 26.39
C ASP A 168 -8.63 -20.60 25.14
N GLY A 169 -9.60 -19.68 25.10
CA GLY A 169 -10.61 -19.61 24.04
C GLY A 169 -11.65 -20.74 24.08
N THR A 170 -11.54 -21.72 24.97
CA THR A 170 -12.57 -22.76 25.13
C THR A 170 -13.62 -22.38 26.16
N TYR A 171 -14.84 -22.88 25.98
CA TYR A 171 -15.95 -22.64 26.89
C TYR A 171 -16.83 -23.88 27.04
N LEU A 172 -17.53 -23.95 28.17
CA LEU A 172 -18.42 -25.05 28.50
C LEU A 172 -19.72 -24.96 27.71
N VAL A 173 -20.07 -26.07 27.09
CA VAL A 173 -21.38 -26.27 26.46
C VAL A 173 -22.01 -27.52 27.06
N VAL A 174 -23.27 -27.37 27.46
CA VAL A 174 -24.11 -28.48 27.91
C VAL A 174 -24.87 -28.98 26.69
N GLU A 175 -24.58 -30.21 26.29
CA GLU A 175 -25.25 -30.87 25.16
C GLU A 175 -25.98 -32.11 25.67
N THR A 176 -27.12 -32.45 25.08
CA THR A 176 -27.78 -33.73 25.36
C THR A 176 -26.88 -34.86 24.91
N ASN A 177 -26.70 -35.88 25.76
CA ASN A 177 -25.88 -37.04 25.43
C ASN A 177 -26.51 -37.80 24.25
N PRO A 178 -25.77 -38.02 23.14
CA PRO A 178 -26.28 -38.79 22.01
C PRO A 178 -26.68 -40.23 22.38
N ASP A 179 -25.95 -40.83 23.32
CA ASP A 179 -26.17 -42.22 23.76
C ASP A 179 -27.28 -42.32 24.82
N ASP A 180 -27.58 -41.22 25.52
CA ASP A 180 -28.62 -41.15 26.56
C ASP A 180 -29.33 -39.80 26.52
N LYS A 181 -30.43 -39.72 25.77
CA LYS A 181 -31.21 -38.48 25.60
C LYS A 181 -31.75 -37.88 26.90
N CYS A 182 -31.78 -38.67 27.98
CA CYS A 182 -32.21 -38.23 29.30
C CYS A 182 -31.13 -37.52 30.10
N CYS A 183 -29.87 -37.60 29.64
CA CYS A 183 -28.73 -37.04 30.34
C CYS A 183 -28.04 -35.98 29.49
N ASN A 184 -27.55 -34.95 30.18
CA ASN A 184 -26.73 -33.92 29.57
C ASN A 184 -25.26 -34.21 29.84
N ILE A 185 -24.41 -33.97 28.84
CA ILE A 185 -22.96 -34.01 28.94
C ILE A 185 -22.40 -32.59 28.80
N THR A 186 -21.36 -32.30 29.56
CA THR A 186 -20.58 -31.07 29.44
C THR A 186 -19.40 -31.33 28.52
N SER A 187 -19.25 -30.52 27.47
CA SER A 187 -18.07 -30.55 26.58
C SER A 187 -17.47 -29.15 26.42
N CYS A 188 -16.15 -29.09 26.22
CA CYS A 188 -15.45 -27.85 25.93
C CYS A 188 -15.46 -27.61 24.42
N LYS A 189 -16.06 -26.50 23.97
CA LYS A 189 -16.02 -26.05 22.57
C LYS A 189 -15.08 -24.87 22.44
N CYS A 190 -14.48 -24.75 21.26
CA CYS A 190 -13.56 -23.65 20.94
C CYS A 190 -14.32 -22.44 20.39
N ASP A 191 -14.01 -21.25 20.90
CA ASP A 191 -14.38 -19.95 20.33
C ASP A 191 -13.14 -19.05 20.26
N THR A 192 -12.64 -18.84 19.05
CA THR A 192 -11.43 -18.04 18.80
C THR A 192 -11.60 -16.57 19.17
N LYS A 193 -12.83 -16.06 19.33
CA LYS A 193 -13.09 -14.69 19.79
C LYS A 193 -12.84 -14.51 21.28
N ARG A 194 -12.74 -15.61 22.03
CA ARG A 194 -12.48 -15.63 23.49
C ARG A 194 -11.01 -15.81 23.83
N CYS A 195 -10.15 -15.92 22.83
CA CYS A 195 -8.70 -15.98 23.03
C CYS A 195 -8.19 -14.69 23.65
N LYS A 196 -7.38 -14.79 24.70
CA LYS A 196 -6.80 -13.63 25.39
C LYS A 196 -5.64 -13.02 24.63
N ALA A 197 -4.99 -13.81 23.78
CA ALA A 197 -3.84 -13.35 23.00
C ALA A 197 -4.28 -12.33 21.94
N GLU A 198 -3.87 -11.08 22.10
CA GLU A 198 -4.01 -10.05 21.09
C GLU A 198 -2.96 -10.23 19.98
N ARG A 199 -3.31 -9.79 18.76
CA ARG A 199 -2.39 -9.84 17.62
C ARG A 199 -1.22 -8.87 17.86
N PRO A 200 0.04 -9.33 17.92
CA PRO A 200 1.18 -8.46 18.19
C PRO A 200 1.49 -7.54 17.00
N THR A 201 2.11 -6.40 17.27
CA THR A 201 2.70 -5.54 16.23
C THR A 201 4.18 -5.90 16.10
N CYS A 202 4.60 -6.36 14.92
CA CYS A 202 6.00 -6.71 14.67
C CYS A 202 6.85 -5.46 14.36
N LEU A 203 8.16 -5.57 14.61
CA LEU A 203 9.13 -4.56 14.22
C LEU A 203 9.19 -4.43 12.68
N LEU A 204 9.65 -3.29 12.18
CA LEU A 204 9.83 -3.06 10.74
C LEU A 204 10.72 -4.13 10.12
N GLY A 205 10.33 -4.61 8.94
CA GLY A 205 10.97 -5.72 8.26
C GLY A 205 10.47 -7.11 8.68
N PHE A 206 9.57 -7.19 9.66
CA PHE A 206 8.92 -8.42 10.10
C PHE A 206 7.40 -8.35 9.93
N GLU A 207 6.78 -9.49 9.69
CA GLU A 207 5.33 -9.64 9.59
C GLU A 207 4.79 -10.69 10.55
N VAL A 208 3.52 -10.53 10.93
CA VAL A 208 2.85 -11.47 11.84
C VAL A 208 2.45 -12.71 11.06
N LYS A 209 3.09 -13.83 11.37
CA LYS A 209 2.65 -15.17 10.97
C LYS A 209 1.68 -15.72 12.02
N THR A 210 0.56 -16.24 11.55
CA THR A 210 -0.47 -16.87 12.38
C THR A 210 -0.49 -18.38 12.12
N GLU A 211 -0.40 -19.19 13.16
CA GLU A 211 -0.42 -20.65 13.07
C GLU A 211 -1.43 -21.24 14.07
N ILE A 212 -2.31 -22.13 13.59
CA ILE A 212 -3.26 -22.86 14.45
C ILE A 212 -2.66 -24.23 14.71
N VAL A 213 -2.20 -24.45 15.94
CA VAL A 213 -1.59 -25.71 16.34
C VAL A 213 -2.69 -26.77 16.54
N PRO A 214 -2.55 -27.98 15.98
CA PRO A 214 -3.51 -29.06 16.20
C PRO A 214 -3.72 -29.34 17.70
N GLY A 215 -4.98 -29.37 18.13
CA GLY A 215 -5.33 -29.54 19.54
C GLY A 215 -5.24 -28.27 20.39
N LYS A 216 -5.03 -27.11 19.78
CA LYS A 216 -5.18 -25.79 20.41
C LYS A 216 -6.30 -24.98 19.75
N CYS A 217 -7.16 -24.38 20.57
CA CYS A 217 -8.24 -23.51 20.12
C CYS A 217 -7.71 -22.16 19.61
N CYS A 218 -6.77 -21.56 20.35
CA CYS A 218 -6.26 -20.23 20.03
C CYS A 218 -5.07 -20.27 19.07
N PRO A 219 -5.02 -19.32 18.11
CA PRO A 219 -3.89 -19.20 17.20
C PRO A 219 -2.63 -18.71 17.93
N VAL A 220 -1.47 -19.19 17.50
CA VAL A 220 -0.17 -18.72 17.94
C VAL A 220 0.34 -17.70 16.92
N TYR A 221 0.74 -16.53 17.42
CA TYR A 221 1.33 -15.47 16.62
C TYR A 221 2.85 -15.49 16.75
N SER A 222 3.56 -15.35 15.64
CA SER A 222 5.02 -15.17 15.61
C SER A 222 5.41 -14.11 14.59
N CYS A 223 6.47 -13.36 14.85
CA CYS A 223 7.00 -12.40 13.88
C CYS A 223 8.05 -13.08 13.01
N VAL A 224 7.84 -13.10 11.69
CA VAL A 224 8.77 -13.70 10.72
C VAL A 224 9.34 -12.62 9.79
N PRO A 225 10.59 -12.77 9.30
CA PRO A 225 11.18 -11.78 8.41
C PRO A 225 10.46 -11.69 7.06
N LYS A 226 10.25 -10.47 6.56
CA LYS A 226 9.63 -10.19 5.25
C LYS A 226 10.60 -10.31 4.06
N GLY A 227 11.89 -10.55 4.32
CA GLY A 227 12.92 -10.58 3.28
C GLY A 227 13.19 -9.20 2.66
N VAL A 228 13.16 -8.15 3.47
CA VAL A 228 13.39 -6.75 3.07
C VAL A 228 14.58 -6.15 3.82
N CYS A 229 15.14 -5.06 3.30
CA CYS A 229 16.10 -4.25 4.04
C CYS A 229 15.36 -3.16 4.82
N VAL A 230 15.91 -2.76 5.97
CA VAL A 230 15.36 -1.66 6.79
C VAL A 230 16.42 -0.57 6.96
N HIS A 231 16.08 0.67 6.60
CA HIS A 231 16.95 1.84 6.79
C HIS A 231 16.13 3.05 7.23
N GLN A 232 16.58 3.75 8.29
CA GLN A 232 15.97 4.99 8.79
C GLN A 232 14.43 4.96 8.86
N ASN A 233 13.88 3.85 9.37
CA ASN A 233 12.44 3.63 9.56
C ASN A 233 11.62 3.35 8.28
N ALA A 234 12.27 3.00 7.16
CA ALA A 234 11.62 2.58 5.92
C ALA A 234 12.06 1.17 5.50
N GLU A 235 11.16 0.46 4.83
CA GLU A 235 11.39 -0.88 4.26
C GLU A 235 11.68 -0.79 2.77
N TYR A 236 12.68 -1.54 2.30
CA TYR A 236 13.13 -1.56 0.91
C TYR A 236 13.08 -2.98 0.37
N GLN A 237 12.46 -3.16 -0.80
CA GLN A 237 12.45 -4.44 -1.48
C GLN A 237 13.83 -4.75 -2.09
N PRO A 238 14.21 -6.03 -2.21
CA PRO A 238 15.44 -6.43 -2.91
C PRO A 238 15.53 -5.79 -4.30
N GLY A 239 16.69 -5.23 -4.63
CA GLY A 239 16.96 -4.49 -5.87
C GLY A 239 16.57 -3.01 -5.83
N SER A 240 15.88 -2.54 -4.78
CA SER A 240 15.49 -1.14 -4.67
C SER A 240 16.66 -0.25 -4.22
N PRO A 241 16.79 0.97 -4.76
CA PRO A 241 17.77 1.94 -4.28
C PRO A 241 17.38 2.42 -2.87
N VAL A 242 18.36 2.45 -1.98
CA VAL A 242 18.22 2.92 -0.60
C VAL A 242 18.86 4.29 -0.50
N TYR A 243 18.09 5.28 -0.06
CA TYR A 243 18.62 6.63 0.11
C TYR A 243 19.60 6.66 1.29
N SER A 244 20.88 6.87 0.97
CA SER A 244 21.96 7.11 1.94
C SER A 244 22.47 8.54 1.77
N ASN A 245 23.78 8.76 1.77
CA ASN A 245 24.39 10.02 1.42
C ASN A 245 24.48 10.20 -0.12
N LYS A 246 24.70 11.43 -0.58
CA LYS A 246 24.86 11.75 -2.01
C LYS A 246 26.10 11.12 -2.68
N CYS A 247 26.96 10.43 -1.92
CA CYS A 247 28.21 9.82 -2.39
C CYS A 247 28.19 8.31 -2.49
N GLN A 248 27.13 7.67 -2.02
CA GLN A 248 26.98 6.23 -2.00
C GLN A 248 25.73 5.86 -2.76
N ASP A 249 25.89 4.94 -3.71
CA ASP A 249 24.76 4.26 -4.31
C ASP A 249 24.55 2.96 -3.52
N CYS A 250 23.44 2.93 -2.78
CA CYS A 250 23.09 1.82 -1.91
C CYS A 250 21.89 1.08 -2.47
N VAL A 251 21.97 -0.25 -2.50
CA VAL A 251 20.89 -1.11 -3.00
C VAL A 251 20.59 -2.17 -1.95
N CYS A 252 19.30 -2.43 -1.74
CA CYS A 252 18.87 -3.55 -0.92
C CYS A 252 19.18 -4.88 -1.63
N THR A 253 19.95 -5.76 -1.00
CA THR A 253 20.28 -7.06 -1.60
C THR A 253 19.25 -8.14 -1.23
N ASN A 254 19.42 -9.34 -1.75
CA ASN A 254 18.71 -10.55 -1.32
C ASN A 254 19.53 -11.39 -0.33
N ILE A 255 20.63 -10.84 0.18
CA ILE A 255 21.52 -11.54 1.12
C ILE A 255 21.00 -11.28 2.53
N LEU A 256 20.70 -12.37 3.24
CA LEU A 256 20.23 -12.31 4.63
C LEU A 256 21.40 -12.07 5.58
N ASP A 257 21.24 -11.11 6.48
CA ASP A 257 22.12 -10.94 7.63
C ASP A 257 21.67 -11.88 8.76
N ASN A 258 22.55 -12.77 9.20
CA ASN A 258 22.23 -13.75 10.24
C ASN A 258 21.96 -13.09 11.61
N SER A 259 22.49 -11.89 11.87
CA SER A 259 22.30 -11.17 13.13
C SER A 259 20.96 -10.44 13.20
N THR A 260 20.56 -9.77 12.12
CA THR A 260 19.33 -8.97 12.08
C THR A 260 18.15 -9.74 11.48
N GLN A 261 18.39 -10.87 10.83
CA GLN A 261 17.41 -11.65 10.07
C GLN A 261 16.72 -10.82 8.95
N LEU A 262 17.33 -9.70 8.55
CA LEU A 262 16.88 -8.82 7.48
C LEU A 262 17.90 -8.84 6.33
N ASN A 263 17.52 -8.32 5.17
CA ASN A 263 18.45 -8.27 4.05
C ASN A 263 19.49 -7.15 4.22
N VAL A 264 20.70 -7.41 3.73
CA VAL A 264 21.83 -6.49 3.80
C VAL A 264 21.70 -5.39 2.74
N ILE A 265 21.98 -4.14 3.15
CA ILE A 265 22.13 -3.01 2.25
C ILE A 265 23.58 -2.95 1.79
N SER A 266 23.80 -3.03 0.48
CA SER A 266 25.14 -2.93 -0.10
C SER A 266 25.33 -1.55 -0.72
N CYS A 267 26.40 -0.86 -0.34
CA CYS A 267 26.69 0.49 -0.81
C CYS A 267 28.00 0.52 -1.59
N THR A 268 27.99 1.17 -2.75
CA THR A 268 29.19 1.44 -3.55
C THR A 268 29.40 2.94 -3.68
N HIS A 269 30.66 3.37 -3.81
CA HIS A 269 30.96 4.79 -3.95
C HIS A 269 30.62 5.25 -5.37
N VAL A 270 29.93 6.38 -5.50
CA VAL A 270 29.63 6.96 -6.81
C VAL A 270 30.95 7.31 -7.52
N PRO A 271 31.18 6.80 -8.76
CA PRO A 271 32.39 7.11 -9.51
C PRO A 271 32.32 8.55 -10.04
N CYS A 272 33.24 9.41 -9.61
CA CYS A 272 33.34 10.79 -10.07
C CYS A 272 34.25 10.91 -11.30
N ASN A 273 33.88 11.77 -12.25
CA ASN A 273 34.79 12.15 -13.32
C ASN A 273 35.91 13.05 -12.76
N ILE A 274 37.16 12.62 -12.92
CA ILE A 274 38.35 13.31 -12.40
C ILE A 274 39.05 14.21 -13.43
N SER A 275 38.54 14.27 -14.66
CA SER A 275 39.12 15.11 -15.71
C SER A 275 38.09 16.08 -16.28
N CYS A 276 38.54 17.32 -16.49
CA CYS A 276 37.77 18.36 -17.17
C CYS A 276 38.36 18.64 -18.55
N SER A 277 37.53 19.15 -19.45
CA SER A 277 37.98 19.64 -20.76
C SER A 277 38.98 20.79 -20.60
N SER A 278 39.86 20.97 -21.61
CA SER A 278 40.89 22.01 -21.60
C SER A 278 40.29 23.41 -21.36
N GLY A 279 40.83 24.13 -20.37
CA GLY A 279 40.34 25.44 -19.93
C GLY A 279 39.35 25.41 -18.75
N PHE A 280 39.01 24.22 -18.25
CA PHE A 280 38.18 24.00 -17.07
C PHE A 280 38.97 23.24 -15.99
N GLU A 281 38.70 23.56 -14.73
CA GLU A 281 39.29 22.89 -13.56
C GLU A 281 38.19 22.39 -12.61
N LEU A 282 38.51 21.37 -11.82
CA LEU A 282 37.59 20.79 -10.84
C LEU A 282 37.46 21.70 -9.62
N VAL A 283 36.23 22.07 -9.30
CA VAL A 283 35.91 22.89 -8.13
C VAL A 283 34.98 22.14 -7.18
N ASP A 284 35.29 22.21 -5.89
CA ASP A 284 34.48 21.65 -4.82
C ASP A 284 33.19 22.46 -4.66
N VAL A 285 32.04 21.79 -4.77
CA VAL A 285 30.73 22.41 -4.61
C VAL A 285 30.13 21.94 -3.29
N PRO A 286 29.78 22.84 -2.36
CA PRO A 286 29.19 22.47 -1.08
C PRO A 286 27.92 21.64 -1.26
N GLY A 287 27.87 20.45 -0.66
CA GLY A 287 26.69 19.57 -0.67
C GLY A 287 26.54 18.68 -1.91
N GLU A 288 27.55 18.58 -2.77
CA GLU A 288 27.64 17.63 -3.90
C GLU A 288 28.76 16.63 -3.65
N CYS A 289 28.60 15.39 -4.13
CA CYS A 289 29.65 14.38 -3.95
C CYS A 289 30.85 14.59 -4.89
N CYS A 290 30.56 14.84 -6.16
CA CYS A 290 31.58 14.98 -7.19
C CYS A 290 31.90 16.45 -7.45
N LYS A 291 33.18 16.75 -7.66
CA LYS A 291 33.64 18.06 -8.10
C LYS A 291 33.04 18.41 -9.46
N LYS A 292 32.71 19.68 -9.69
CA LYS A 292 32.18 20.16 -10.98
C LYS A 292 33.26 20.89 -11.76
N CYS A 293 33.25 20.76 -13.08
CA CYS A 293 34.17 21.49 -13.95
C CYS A 293 33.73 22.95 -14.07
N GLN A 294 34.55 23.88 -13.59
CA GLN A 294 34.35 25.31 -13.73
C GLN A 294 35.39 25.89 -14.69
N GLN A 295 34.97 26.80 -15.55
CA GLN A 295 35.88 27.46 -16.49
C GLN A 295 36.85 28.37 -15.74
N THR A 296 38.15 28.14 -15.87
CA THR A 296 39.21 28.96 -15.26
C THR A 296 40.00 29.76 -16.29
N HIS A 297 39.95 29.37 -17.56
CA HIS A 297 40.67 30.01 -18.66
C HIS A 297 39.71 30.48 -19.77
N CYS A 298 40.05 31.57 -20.45
CA CYS A 298 39.33 31.96 -21.66
C CYS A 298 39.68 31.00 -22.79
N ILE A 299 38.65 30.50 -23.48
CA ILE A 299 38.79 29.63 -24.64
C ILE A 299 38.42 30.46 -25.87
N ILE A 300 39.36 30.62 -26.79
CA ILE A 300 39.19 31.40 -28.02
C ILE A 300 39.38 30.47 -29.21
N GLU A 301 38.41 30.43 -30.11
CA GLU A 301 38.52 29.67 -31.36
C GLU A 301 39.48 30.39 -32.33
N GLY A 302 40.63 29.76 -32.60
CA GLY A 302 41.58 30.22 -33.59
C GLY A 302 41.26 29.69 -35.00
N PRO A 303 41.93 30.22 -36.03
CA PRO A 303 41.82 29.66 -37.38
C PRO A 303 42.30 28.19 -37.40
N LYS A 304 41.54 27.31 -38.07
CA LYS A 304 41.75 25.84 -38.17
C LYS A 304 41.40 25.01 -36.93
N GLN A 305 40.35 25.36 -36.16
CA GLN A 305 39.85 24.58 -35.01
C GLN A 305 40.88 24.37 -33.88
N GLN A 306 41.91 25.22 -33.81
CA GLN A 306 42.85 25.22 -32.70
C GLN A 306 42.37 26.21 -31.63
N TYR A 307 42.13 25.71 -30.42
CA TYR A 307 41.70 26.53 -29.29
C TYR A 307 42.91 27.22 -28.65
N ILE A 308 42.81 28.54 -28.48
CA ILE A 308 43.78 29.34 -27.74
C ILE A 308 43.24 29.49 -26.32
N ILE A 309 44.00 28.99 -25.34
CA ILE A 309 43.64 29.01 -23.93
C ILE A 309 44.48 30.08 -23.23
N LEU A 310 43.82 31.09 -22.68
CA LEU A 310 44.47 32.23 -22.02
C LEU A 310 44.06 32.33 -20.56
N LYS A 311 45.01 32.67 -19.69
CA LYS A 311 44.74 33.03 -18.30
C LYS A 311 44.20 34.47 -18.20
N PRO A 312 43.41 34.80 -17.18
CA PRO A 312 42.97 36.19 -16.94
C PRO A 312 44.17 37.15 -16.83
N GLY A 313 44.15 38.22 -17.63
CA GLY A 313 45.21 39.22 -17.74
C GLY A 313 46.25 38.95 -18.83
N GLU A 314 46.19 37.79 -19.48
CA GLU A 314 47.13 37.39 -20.54
C GLU A 314 46.71 37.95 -21.92
N ILE A 315 47.69 38.41 -22.70
CA ILE A 315 47.50 38.94 -24.06
C ILE A 315 48.48 38.25 -25.01
N HIS A 316 47.95 37.54 -26.00
CA HIS A 316 48.73 36.87 -27.03
C HIS A 316 48.56 37.55 -28.40
N LYS A 317 49.68 37.74 -29.12
CA LYS A 317 49.67 38.25 -30.50
C LYS A 317 49.45 37.09 -31.47
N ASN A 318 48.64 37.29 -32.50
CA ASN A 318 48.49 36.27 -33.55
C ASN A 318 49.80 36.14 -34.35
N PRO A 319 50.40 34.94 -34.47
CA PRO A 319 51.64 34.73 -35.20
C PRO A 319 51.53 35.05 -36.70
N SER A 320 50.35 34.87 -37.30
CA SER A 320 50.10 35.05 -38.73
C SER A 320 49.61 36.45 -39.10
N ASN A 321 48.91 37.14 -38.19
CA ASN A 321 48.45 38.52 -38.38
C ASN A 321 48.91 39.40 -37.22
N LYS A 322 49.96 40.20 -37.43
CA LYS A 322 50.57 41.06 -36.40
C LYS A 322 49.64 42.17 -35.87
N CYS A 323 48.51 42.40 -36.52
CA CYS A 323 47.49 43.37 -36.10
C CYS A 323 46.41 42.76 -35.19
N THR A 324 46.34 41.43 -35.05
CA THR A 324 45.32 40.76 -34.23
C THR A 324 45.89 40.31 -32.88
N PHE A 325 45.21 40.66 -31.80
CA PHE A 325 45.58 40.31 -30.42
C PHE A 325 44.40 39.64 -29.72
N PHE A 326 44.71 38.59 -28.97
CA PHE A 326 43.77 37.85 -28.14
C PHE A 326 44.04 38.21 -26.69
N SER A 327 43.03 38.69 -25.98
CA SER A 327 43.14 39.01 -24.56
C SER A 327 42.06 38.32 -23.76
N CYS A 328 42.40 37.92 -22.53
CA CYS A 328 41.46 37.36 -21.57
C CYS A 328 41.40 38.26 -20.34
N MET A 329 40.21 38.65 -19.90
CA MET A 329 40.00 39.43 -18.68
C MET A 329 38.95 38.76 -17.80
N LYS A 330 39.08 38.89 -16.48
CA LYS A 330 38.06 38.43 -15.53
C LYS A 330 37.36 39.65 -14.94
N ILE A 331 36.10 39.86 -15.30
CA ILE A 331 35.26 40.97 -14.83
C ILE A 331 34.03 40.37 -14.13
N ASN A 332 33.73 40.80 -12.90
CA ASN A 332 32.58 40.31 -12.12
C ASN A 332 32.47 38.77 -12.07
N ASN A 333 33.60 38.09 -11.89
CA ASN A 333 33.71 36.63 -11.88
C ASN A 333 33.39 35.91 -13.21
N GLN A 334 33.20 36.65 -14.30
CA GLN A 334 33.03 36.11 -15.65
C GLN A 334 34.32 36.27 -16.45
N LEU A 335 34.69 35.24 -17.21
CA LEU A 335 35.82 35.26 -18.12
C LEU A 335 35.38 35.84 -19.46
N ILE A 336 35.99 36.94 -19.87
CA ILE A 336 35.69 37.65 -21.11
C ILE A 336 36.93 37.57 -21.98
N SER A 337 36.82 36.82 -23.08
CA SER A 337 37.78 36.86 -24.18
C SER A 337 37.45 38.01 -25.12
N SER A 338 38.48 38.69 -25.60
CA SER A 338 38.34 39.70 -26.65
C SER A 338 39.40 39.51 -27.71
N VAL A 339 38.96 39.70 -28.96
CA VAL A 339 39.82 39.73 -30.14
C VAL A 339 39.88 41.17 -30.59
N SER A 340 41.05 41.80 -30.52
CA SER A 340 41.27 43.15 -31.00
C SER A 340 42.07 43.11 -32.30
N ASN A 341 41.60 43.85 -33.30
CA ASN A 341 42.29 44.00 -34.58
C ASN A 341 42.62 45.47 -34.80
N ILE A 342 43.89 45.78 -34.97
CA ILE A 342 44.34 47.14 -35.24
C ILE A 342 44.12 47.42 -36.73
N THR A 343 43.23 48.37 -37.04
CA THR A 343 43.06 48.90 -38.40
C THR A 343 44.05 50.04 -38.62
N CYS A 344 44.82 49.96 -39.71
CA CYS A 344 45.81 50.99 -40.03
C CYS A 344 45.20 52.11 -40.86
N PRO A 345 45.62 53.38 -40.66
CA PRO A 345 45.28 54.48 -41.56
C PRO A 345 45.78 54.20 -42.98
N ASP A 346 45.10 54.78 -43.98
CA ASP A 346 45.53 54.71 -45.37
C ASP A 346 46.97 55.24 -45.50
N PHE A 347 47.86 54.39 -46.01
CA PHE A 347 49.28 54.68 -46.12
C PHE A 347 49.68 54.75 -47.60
N ASN A 348 50.03 55.95 -48.05
CA ASN A 348 50.54 56.15 -49.40
C ASN A 348 52.07 56.28 -49.39
N PRO A 349 52.82 55.33 -49.99
CA PRO A 349 54.28 55.35 -50.02
C PRO A 349 54.86 56.60 -50.72
N SER A 350 54.08 57.27 -51.57
CA SER A 350 54.49 58.44 -52.35
C SER A 350 54.67 59.71 -51.53
N ASP A 351 53.98 59.81 -50.38
CA ASP A 351 54.03 61.00 -49.50
C ASP A 351 55.28 60.99 -48.59
N CYS A 352 56.03 59.90 -48.65
CA CYS A 352 57.18 59.61 -47.80
C CYS A 352 58.50 59.98 -48.48
N VAL A 353 59.48 60.42 -47.69
CA VAL A 353 60.87 60.48 -48.14
C VAL A 353 61.37 59.07 -48.42
N SER A 354 62.02 58.85 -49.56
CA SER A 354 62.53 57.54 -49.98
C SER A 354 63.45 56.92 -48.92
N GLY A 355 63.15 55.69 -48.49
CA GLY A 355 63.90 54.96 -47.46
C GLY A 355 63.46 55.21 -46.01
N SER A 356 62.45 56.05 -45.75
CA SER A 356 61.97 56.38 -44.39
C SER A 356 60.80 55.50 -43.89
N ILE A 357 60.34 54.53 -44.69
CA ILE A 357 59.19 53.68 -44.35
C ILE A 357 59.60 52.67 -43.29
N THR A 358 58.97 52.75 -42.12
CA THR A 358 59.20 51.84 -40.98
C THR A 358 57.86 51.34 -40.43
N TYR A 359 57.89 50.30 -39.59
CA TYR A 359 56.70 49.88 -38.85
C TYR A 359 56.63 50.62 -37.53
N MET A 360 55.43 50.96 -37.09
CA MET A 360 55.19 51.46 -35.74
C MET A 360 55.67 50.44 -34.68
N PRO A 361 55.95 50.87 -33.44
CA PRO A 361 56.46 49.99 -32.38
C PRO A 361 55.61 48.75 -32.08
N ASN A 362 54.32 48.79 -32.40
CA ASN A 362 53.38 47.67 -32.28
C ASN A 362 53.51 46.61 -33.39
N GLY A 363 54.27 46.89 -34.45
CA GLY A 363 54.59 45.98 -35.56
C GLY A 363 53.47 45.78 -36.58
N CYS A 364 52.37 46.53 -36.48
CA CYS A 364 51.17 46.36 -37.33
C CYS A 364 51.10 47.37 -38.49
N CYS A 365 51.25 48.68 -38.21
CA CYS A 365 51.07 49.74 -39.21
C CYS A 365 52.39 50.32 -39.72
N LYS A 366 52.39 50.77 -40.98
CA LYS A 366 53.53 51.45 -41.62
C LYS A 366 53.48 52.96 -41.36
N THR A 367 54.64 53.57 -41.19
CA THR A 367 54.82 55.02 -40.96
C THR A 367 56.05 55.52 -41.68
N CYS A 368 56.15 56.83 -41.96
CA CYS A 368 57.28 57.43 -42.66
C CYS A 368 57.47 58.92 -42.34
N ILE A 369 58.56 59.52 -42.85
CA ILE A 369 58.81 60.96 -42.74
C ILE A 369 58.20 61.66 -43.98
N PRO A 370 57.27 62.61 -43.85
CA PRO A 370 56.63 63.29 -44.98
C PRO A 370 57.53 64.36 -45.64
N GLN A 371 57.37 64.56 -46.96
CA GLN A 371 58.32 65.33 -47.79
C GLN A 371 58.33 66.87 -47.61
N ASN A 372 57.25 67.51 -47.11
CA ASN A 372 57.17 68.98 -47.06
C ASN A 372 56.88 69.53 -45.66
N GLN A 373 57.90 70.12 -45.02
CA GLN A 373 57.77 70.91 -43.78
C GLN A 373 57.41 72.36 -44.12
N THR A 374 56.12 72.68 -44.14
CA THR A 374 55.67 74.06 -43.85
C THR A 374 55.51 74.17 -42.34
N ARG A 375 56.17 75.14 -41.70
CA ARG A 375 56.00 75.44 -40.27
C ARG A 375 54.56 75.89 -40.04
N VAL A 376 53.68 74.94 -39.75
CA VAL A 376 52.32 75.23 -39.30
C VAL A 376 52.44 75.93 -37.93
N PRO A 377 52.03 77.19 -37.77
CA PRO A 377 52.08 77.86 -36.48
C PRO A 377 51.19 77.13 -35.48
N CYS A 378 51.61 77.05 -34.22
CA CYS A 378 50.80 76.48 -33.15
C CYS A 378 49.44 77.19 -33.10
N SER A 379 48.37 76.45 -33.40
CA SER A 379 47.01 76.97 -33.49
C SER A 379 45.99 75.89 -33.15
N ALA A 380 44.78 76.33 -32.81
CA ALA A 380 43.65 75.44 -32.59
C ALA A 380 43.08 75.00 -33.95
N VAL A 381 43.18 73.72 -34.27
CA VAL A 381 42.62 73.12 -35.50
C VAL A 381 41.32 72.42 -35.15
N SER A 382 40.25 72.80 -35.84
CA SER A 382 38.92 72.24 -35.65
C SER A 382 38.77 70.90 -36.37
N VAL A 383 38.35 69.87 -35.64
CA VAL A 383 38.15 68.51 -36.14
C VAL A 383 36.78 68.02 -35.69
N MET A 384 36.01 67.46 -36.61
CA MET A 384 34.75 66.79 -36.28
C MET A 384 35.06 65.46 -35.59
N LYS A 385 34.58 65.29 -34.37
CA LYS A 385 34.73 64.06 -33.60
C LYS A 385 33.37 63.60 -33.11
N GLU A 386 33.13 62.31 -33.24
CA GLU A 386 31.99 61.66 -32.60
C GLU A 386 32.28 61.51 -31.11
N ILE A 387 31.46 62.12 -30.26
CA ILE A 387 31.44 61.82 -28.83
C ILE A 387 30.41 60.72 -28.62
N SER A 388 30.86 59.60 -28.04
CA SER A 388 29.99 58.54 -27.55
C SER A 388 30.04 58.49 -26.02
N TYR A 389 28.88 58.59 -25.39
CA TYR A 389 28.75 58.44 -23.95
C TYR A 389 27.49 57.63 -23.66
N ASN A 390 27.63 56.53 -22.92
CA ASN A 390 26.55 55.62 -22.54
C ASN A 390 25.72 55.09 -23.74
N GLY A 391 26.35 54.90 -24.90
CA GLY A 391 25.70 54.39 -26.12
C GLY A 391 25.01 55.45 -26.98
N CYS A 392 24.95 56.70 -26.54
CA CYS A 392 24.43 57.83 -27.33
C CYS A 392 25.58 58.57 -28.02
N THR A 393 25.37 59.00 -29.27
CA THR A 393 26.42 59.59 -30.10
C THR A 393 26.02 60.95 -30.67
N LYS A 394 27.01 61.82 -30.89
CA LYS A 394 26.85 63.02 -31.71
C LYS A 394 28.18 63.49 -32.27
N ASN A 395 28.16 63.95 -33.51
CA ASN A 395 29.31 64.58 -34.14
C ASN A 395 29.40 66.04 -33.71
N ILE A 396 30.51 66.40 -33.07
CA ILE A 396 30.79 67.77 -32.67
C ILE A 396 32.13 68.25 -33.23
N SER A 397 32.21 69.56 -33.46
CA SER A 397 33.46 70.24 -33.80
C SER A 397 34.28 70.46 -32.52
N MET A 398 35.43 69.80 -32.41
CA MET A 398 36.39 69.96 -31.32
C MET A 398 37.71 70.50 -31.85
N ASN A 399 38.30 71.44 -31.12
CA ASN A 399 39.61 71.97 -31.47
C ASN A 399 40.73 71.17 -30.81
N TYR A 400 41.82 70.96 -31.55
CA TYR A 400 43.06 70.34 -31.08
C TYR A 400 44.23 71.29 -31.31
N CYS A 401 45.19 71.33 -30.39
CA CYS A 401 46.41 72.09 -30.60
C CYS A 401 47.33 71.36 -31.57
N PHE A 402 47.59 71.99 -32.71
CA PHE A 402 48.46 71.46 -33.75
C PHE A 402 49.37 72.57 -34.28
N GLY A 403 50.61 72.21 -34.55
CA GLY A 403 51.62 73.12 -35.10
C GLY A 403 52.98 72.94 -34.45
N SER A 404 53.92 73.78 -34.88
CA SER A 404 55.32 73.75 -34.48
C SER A 404 55.64 74.93 -33.57
N CYS A 405 56.43 74.66 -32.52
CA CYS A 405 56.94 75.66 -31.57
C CYS A 405 58.46 75.75 -31.64
N GLY A 406 59.00 76.95 -31.41
CA GLY A 406 60.43 77.22 -31.50
C GLY A 406 61.18 76.69 -30.28
N THR A 407 62.08 75.73 -30.50
CA THR A 407 62.98 75.21 -29.47
C THR A 407 64.43 75.54 -29.83
N PHE A 408 65.26 75.85 -28.83
CA PHE A 408 66.68 76.13 -29.04
C PHE A 408 67.54 75.61 -27.89
N ALA A 409 68.82 75.41 -28.20
CA ALA A 409 69.88 75.15 -27.24
C ALA A 409 71.05 76.08 -27.62
N MET A 410 71.44 76.97 -26.73
CA MET A 410 72.46 78.00 -27.01
C MET A 410 73.39 78.16 -25.82
N TYR A 411 74.69 78.34 -26.06
CA TYR A 411 75.65 78.57 -24.97
C TYR A 411 75.41 79.94 -24.31
N SER A 412 75.22 79.96 -22.99
CA SER A 412 75.06 81.17 -22.19
C SER A 412 76.27 81.37 -21.28
N ALA A 413 76.98 82.49 -21.50
CA ALA A 413 78.15 82.86 -20.70
C ALA A 413 77.79 83.16 -19.23
N GLN A 414 76.54 83.53 -18.92
CA GLN A 414 76.07 83.83 -17.56
C GLN A 414 75.94 82.58 -16.68
N VAL A 415 75.64 81.41 -17.27
CA VAL A 415 75.56 80.13 -16.55
C VAL A 415 76.71 79.18 -16.92
N GLN A 416 77.69 79.66 -17.71
CA GLN A 416 78.83 78.88 -18.21
C GLN A 416 78.44 77.49 -18.77
N GLY A 417 77.32 77.43 -19.48
CA GLY A 417 76.71 76.19 -19.95
C GLY A 417 75.73 76.40 -21.10
N LEU A 418 75.15 75.30 -21.61
CA LEU A 418 74.10 75.36 -22.62
C LEU A 418 72.77 75.73 -21.95
N ASP A 419 72.16 76.82 -22.42
CA ASP A 419 70.80 77.24 -22.08
C ASP A 419 69.83 76.54 -23.05
N HIS A 420 68.85 75.84 -22.49
CA HIS A 420 67.90 75.02 -23.24
C HIS A 420 66.50 75.62 -23.08
N ARG A 421 65.89 76.02 -24.20
CA ARG A 421 64.48 76.40 -24.24
C ARG A 421 63.72 75.42 -25.11
N CYS A 422 62.90 74.60 -24.47
CA CYS A 422 61.98 73.71 -25.16
C CYS A 422 60.58 74.26 -25.01
N SER A 423 59.82 74.30 -26.10
CA SER A 423 58.45 74.77 -26.12
C SER A 423 57.59 73.80 -26.92
N CYS A 424 56.38 73.51 -26.41
CA CYS A 424 55.41 72.64 -27.06
C CYS A 424 54.10 73.40 -27.31
N CYS A 425 53.39 73.03 -28.38
CA CYS A 425 52.07 73.58 -28.67
C CYS A 425 51.05 72.98 -27.69
N LYS A 426 50.53 73.81 -26.79
CA LYS A 426 49.60 73.40 -25.72
C LYS A 426 48.39 74.34 -25.66
N GLU A 427 47.34 73.87 -25.01
CA GLU A 427 46.14 74.65 -24.74
C GLU A 427 46.46 75.88 -23.88
N GLU A 428 46.06 77.06 -24.36
CA GLU A 428 46.19 78.33 -23.62
C GLU A 428 44.90 78.61 -22.86
N LYS A 429 43.75 78.45 -23.53
CA LYS A 429 42.44 78.69 -22.96
C LYS A 429 41.50 77.55 -23.32
N THR A 430 40.77 77.07 -22.33
CA THR A 430 39.74 76.04 -22.49
C THR A 430 38.40 76.54 -21.97
N SER A 431 37.31 76.00 -22.50
CA SER A 431 35.95 76.24 -22.06
C SER A 431 35.23 74.91 -21.85
N VAL A 432 34.25 74.88 -20.95
CA VAL A 432 33.36 73.71 -20.82
C VAL A 432 32.13 73.97 -21.69
N ARG A 433 31.88 73.10 -22.67
CA ARG A 433 30.72 73.16 -23.55
C ARG A 433 29.81 71.97 -23.30
N SER A 434 28.50 72.18 -23.45
CA SER A 434 27.50 71.11 -23.36
C SER A 434 26.99 70.75 -24.75
N VAL A 435 26.76 69.46 -25.00
CA VAL A 435 26.12 68.95 -26.21
C VAL A 435 25.02 67.97 -25.86
N THR A 436 23.93 68.00 -26.60
CA THR A 436 22.84 67.01 -26.50
C THR A 436 23.09 65.85 -27.45
N LEU A 437 23.45 64.68 -26.92
CA LEU A 437 23.70 63.43 -27.63
C LEU A 437 22.39 62.74 -28.03
N GLU A 438 22.40 62.04 -29.16
CA GLU A 438 21.25 61.29 -29.68
C GLU A 438 21.44 59.80 -29.36
N CYS A 439 20.45 59.21 -28.69
CA CYS A 439 20.48 57.82 -28.26
C CYS A 439 19.74 56.90 -29.26
N PRO A 440 20.10 55.60 -29.37
CA PRO A 440 19.45 54.67 -30.29
C PRO A 440 17.95 54.46 -30.04
N ASP A 441 17.48 54.78 -28.84
CA ASP A 441 16.07 54.72 -28.43
C ASP A 441 15.26 55.98 -28.77
N GLY A 442 15.89 56.98 -29.42
CA GLY A 442 15.28 58.26 -29.78
C GLY A 442 15.27 59.29 -28.66
N SER A 443 15.87 59.00 -27.50
CA SER A 443 16.03 59.95 -26.39
C SER A 443 17.23 60.87 -26.59
N GLU A 444 17.21 62.04 -25.94
CA GLU A 444 18.27 63.04 -25.98
C GLU A 444 18.97 63.17 -24.61
N MET A 445 20.31 63.13 -24.58
CA MET A 445 21.09 63.19 -23.34
C MET A 445 22.16 64.29 -23.36
N SER A 446 22.17 65.19 -22.38
CA SER A 446 23.17 66.26 -22.28
C SER A 446 24.52 65.75 -21.73
N HIS A 447 25.62 66.05 -22.41
CA HIS A 447 26.99 65.73 -21.99
C HIS A 447 27.89 66.96 -22.10
N THR A 448 28.69 67.21 -21.07
CA THR A 448 29.65 68.33 -21.03
C THR A 448 31.07 67.87 -21.37
N TYR A 449 31.77 68.61 -22.22
CA TYR A 449 33.15 68.34 -22.60
C TYR A 449 34.01 69.60 -22.56
N THR A 450 35.32 69.42 -22.38
CA THR A 450 36.29 70.53 -22.43
C THR A 450 36.66 70.82 -23.88
N HIS A 451 36.40 72.03 -24.33
CA HIS A 451 36.74 72.55 -25.66
C HIS A 451 37.96 73.47 -25.58
N ILE A 452 38.89 73.34 -26.52
CA ILE A 452 40.08 74.20 -26.61
C ILE A 452 39.72 75.46 -27.40
N GLU A 453 39.85 76.63 -26.78
CA GLU A 453 39.57 77.92 -27.44
C GLU A 453 40.79 78.43 -28.21
N SER A 454 41.99 78.34 -27.61
CA SER A 454 43.25 78.77 -28.21
C SER A 454 44.42 77.91 -27.78
N CYS A 455 45.47 77.93 -28.61
CA CYS A 455 46.71 77.18 -28.39
C CYS A 455 47.90 78.12 -28.52
N LEU A 456 48.92 77.92 -27.69
CA LEU A 456 50.16 78.70 -27.70
C LEU A 456 51.36 77.80 -27.41
N CYS A 457 52.55 78.25 -27.82
CA CYS A 457 53.81 77.63 -27.44
C CYS A 457 54.14 77.92 -25.97
N GLN A 458 54.15 76.87 -25.15
CA GLN A 458 54.49 76.94 -23.73
C GLN A 458 55.82 76.24 -23.45
N ASP A 459 56.64 76.83 -22.58
CA ASP A 459 57.95 76.29 -22.22
C ASP A 459 57.82 75.00 -21.39
N THR A 460 58.66 74.01 -21.71
CA THR A 460 58.70 72.69 -21.07
C THR A 460 60.14 72.33 -20.69
N VAL A 461 60.31 71.61 -19.58
CA VAL A 461 61.64 71.14 -19.14
C VAL A 461 62.05 69.96 -20.01
N CYS A 462 63.16 70.09 -20.72
CA CYS A 462 63.73 69.02 -21.53
C CYS A 462 64.46 68.00 -20.65
N GLY A 463 63.78 66.91 -20.27
CA GLY A 463 64.37 65.82 -19.49
C GLY A 463 63.65 64.48 -19.71
N LEU A 464 64.42 63.39 -19.69
CA LEU A 464 63.89 62.02 -19.70
C LEU A 464 63.25 61.68 -18.34
N PRO A 465 62.07 61.03 -18.28
CA PRO A 465 61.52 60.56 -17.02
C PRO A 465 62.44 59.52 -16.39
N GLN A 466 62.96 59.81 -15.19
CA GLN A 466 63.73 58.84 -14.41
C GLN A 466 62.82 57.70 -13.95
N ALA A 467 63.18 56.46 -14.31
CA ALA A 467 62.54 55.26 -13.77
C ALA A 467 62.71 55.23 -12.24
N GLN A 468 61.59 55.26 -11.52
CA GLN A 468 61.58 55.12 -10.07
C GLN A 468 62.15 53.76 -9.67
N GLN A 469 63.23 53.81 -8.90
CA GLN A 469 63.90 52.67 -8.31
C GLN A 469 62.95 51.89 -7.40
N VAL A 470 62.71 50.62 -7.72
CA VAL A 470 62.05 49.66 -6.82
C VAL A 470 62.97 49.43 -5.61
N ARG A 471 62.55 49.93 -4.44
CA ARG A 471 63.18 49.63 -3.14
C ARG A 471 62.95 48.15 -2.79
N THR A 472 64.00 47.34 -2.83
CA THR A 472 64.04 46.01 -2.19
C THR A 472 64.10 46.16 -0.67
N ARG A 473 63.07 45.72 0.04
CA ARG A 473 63.04 45.61 1.51
C ARG A 473 63.87 44.40 1.96
N ARG A 474 64.87 44.64 2.80
CA ARG A 474 65.58 43.63 3.62
C ARG A 474 64.60 42.97 4.61
N SER A 475 64.61 41.65 4.68
CA SER A 475 64.08 40.86 5.79
C SER A 475 65.24 40.27 6.61
N SER A 476 65.29 40.59 7.90
CA SER A 476 66.16 39.97 8.91
C SER A 476 65.53 38.68 9.44
N PRO A 477 66.32 37.64 9.76
CA PRO A 477 65.92 36.61 10.70
C PRO A 477 66.55 36.81 12.08
N ARG A 478 65.74 36.48 13.09
CA ARG A 478 66.02 36.50 14.53
C ARG A 478 67.09 35.49 14.95
N PHE A 479 67.89 35.94 15.91
CA PHE A 479 68.41 35.24 17.10
C PHE A 479 68.15 33.72 17.21
N LEU A 480 69.25 32.97 17.27
CA LEU A 480 69.36 31.65 17.91
C LEU A 480 70.53 31.71 18.88
N GLY A 481 70.23 31.64 20.18
CA GLY A 481 71.21 31.43 21.23
C GLY A 481 71.22 29.97 21.67
N ARG A 482 72.40 29.32 21.63
CA ARG A 482 72.89 28.23 22.51
C ARG A 482 74.19 27.65 21.92
N LYS A 483 75.35 28.09 22.38
CA LYS A 483 76.19 27.50 23.43
C LYS A 483 77.46 28.31 23.55
#